data_AF-A0A957YJW1-F1
#
_entry.id   AF-A0A957YJW1-F1
#
_cell.length_a   1.000
_cell.length_b   1.000
_cell.length_c   1.000
_cell.angle_alpha   90.00
_cell.angle_beta   90.00
_cell.angle_gamma   90.00
#
_symmetry.space_group_name_H-M   'P 1'
#
loop_
_entity.id
_entity.type
_entity.pdbx_description
1 polymer ?
#
loop_
_entity_poly.entity_id
_entity_poly.type
_entity_poly.pdbx_seq_one_letter_code
_entity_poly.pdbx_strand_id
1 'polypeptide(L)'
;MPPFILLSLLLGGVFGTLFHLWRGRSLRDLILYLLAGIIGFVLGQSIAMIMGLEMWLIGPLHIVEATIVSWGGLFLVDWLKI
;
A
#
# COMPACT_ATOMS: atom_id res chain seq x y z
N MET A 1 17.15 -10.46 3.85
CA MET A 1 15.95 -10.06 3.08
C MET A 1 16.36 -8.99 2.08
N PRO A 2 15.88 -9.03 0.82
CA PRO A 2 16.13 -7.96 -0.13
C PRO A 2 15.62 -6.59 0.39
N PRO A 3 16.38 -5.49 0.24
CA PRO A 3 16.01 -4.17 0.77
C PRO A 3 14.64 -3.66 0.29
N PHE A 4 14.26 -4.00 -0.93
CA PHE A 4 12.99 -3.55 -1.51
C PHE A 4 11.77 -4.12 -0.77
N ILE A 5 11.86 -5.32 -0.19
CA ILE A 5 10.74 -5.91 0.57
C ILE A 5 10.48 -5.06 1.82
N LEU A 6 11.54 -4.69 2.53
CA LEU A 6 11.43 -3.84 3.71
C LEU A 6 10.84 -2.47 3.32
N LEU A 7 11.30 -1.91 2.20
CA LEU A 7 10.78 -0.64 1.69
C LEU A 7 9.28 -0.74 1.30
N SER A 8 8.85 -1.84 0.69
CA SER A 8 7.43 -2.09 0.38
C SER A 8 6.56 -2.11 1.64
N LEU A 9 7.01 -2.83 2.67
CA LEU A 9 6.29 -2.90 3.95
C LEU A 9 6.26 -1.54 4.64
N LEU A 10 7.37 -0.79 4.62
CA LEU A 10 7.45 0.55 5.17
C LEU A 10 6.52 1.52 4.45
N LEU A 11 6.56 1.58 3.11
CA LEU A 11 5.73 2.50 2.33
C LEU A 11 4.25 2.16 2.44
N GLY A 12 3.88 0.89 2.29
CA GLY A 12 2.50 0.45 2.50
C GLY A 12 2.00 0.73 3.91
N GLY A 13 2.87 0.56 4.92
CA GLY A 13 2.57 0.90 6.31
C GLY A 13 2.37 2.40 6.50
N VAL A 14 3.27 3.23 5.95
CA VAL A 14 3.18 4.70 5.97
C VAL A 14 1.90 5.18 5.30
N PHE A 15 1.52 4.61 4.15
CA PHE A 15 0.25 4.97 3.51
C PHE A 15 -0.95 4.58 4.37
N GLY A 16 -0.94 3.39 4.97
CA GLY A 16 -1.99 2.96 5.89
C GLY A 16 -2.12 3.85 7.13
N THR A 17 -1.00 4.26 7.73
CA THR A 17 -1.02 5.15 8.90
C THR A 17 -1.42 6.58 8.54
N LEU A 18 -0.94 7.12 7.42
CA LEU A 18 -1.36 8.44 6.92
C LEU A 18 -2.87 8.45 6.61
N PHE A 19 -3.37 7.38 6.01
CA PHE A 19 -4.79 7.23 5.74
C PHE A 19 -5.61 7.13 7.04
N HIS A 20 -5.11 6.40 8.03
CA HIS A 20 -5.71 6.36 9.37
C HIS A 20 -5.77 7.76 10.01
N LEU A 21 -4.70 8.55 9.93
CA LEU A 21 -4.70 9.92 10.46
C LEU A 21 -5.74 10.81 9.77
N TRP A 22 -6.05 10.53 8.50
CA TRP A 22 -7.02 11.30 7.74
C TRP A 22 -8.48 10.87 7.98
N ARG A 23 -8.76 9.55 8.03
CA ARG A 23 -10.14 9.02 8.04
C ARG A 23 -10.48 8.10 9.21
N GLY A 24 -9.48 7.58 9.92
CA GLY A 24 -9.67 6.61 10.98
C GLY A 24 -10.33 7.18 12.23
N ARG A 25 -11.09 6.33 12.91
CA ARG A 25 -11.85 6.72 14.12
C ARG A 25 -11.52 5.86 15.34
N SER A 26 -10.84 4.73 15.15
CA SER A 26 -10.55 3.77 16.21
C SER A 26 -9.21 3.05 16.00
N LEU A 27 -8.65 2.43 17.06
CA LEU A 27 -7.46 1.58 16.93
C LEU A 27 -7.68 0.38 16.00
N ARG A 28 -8.92 -0.12 15.91
CA ARG A 28 -9.28 -1.15 14.94
C ARG A 28 -9.09 -0.65 13.51
N ASP A 29 -9.41 0.62 13.25
CA ASP A 29 -9.18 1.22 11.94
C ASP A 29 -7.72 1.32 11.58
N LEU A 30 -6.86 1.63 12.55
CA LEU A 30 -5.42 1.68 12.34
C LEU A 30 -4.89 0.33 11.84
N ILE A 31 -5.27 -0.77 12.50
CA ILE A 31 -4.84 -2.12 12.10
C ILE A 31 -5.37 -2.44 10.70
N LEU A 32 -6.65 -2.14 10.43
CA LEU A 32 -7.27 -2.41 9.13
C LEU A 32 -6.60 -1.63 7.99
N TYR A 33 -6.34 -0.34 8.18
CA TYR A 33 -5.67 0.48 7.17
C TYR A 33 -4.19 0.12 7.04
N LEU A 34 -3.49 -0.23 8.12
CA LEU A 34 -2.11 -0.69 8.05
C LEU A 34 -1.99 -1.96 7.19
N LEU A 35 -2.85 -2.96 7.45
CA LEU A 35 -2.88 -4.19 6.65
C LEU A 35 -3.29 -3.90 5.21
N ALA A 36 -4.32 -3.09 4.99
CA ALA A 36 -4.78 -2.74 3.64
C ALA A 36 -3.69 -2.00 2.84
N GLY A 37 -3.00 -1.04 3.45
CA GLY A 37 -1.93 -0.29 2.82
C GLY A 37 -0.74 -1.19 2.43
N ILE A 38 -0.31 -2.06 3.33
CA ILE A 38 0.77 -3.04 3.08
C ILE A 38 0.36 -4.03 1.99
N ILE A 39 -0.80 -4.67 2.12
CA ILE A 39 -1.29 -5.67 1.17
C ILE A 39 -1.46 -5.03 -0.21
N GLY A 40 -2.11 -3.86 -0.28
CA GLY A 40 -2.32 -3.15 -1.54
C GLY A 40 -0.99 -2.73 -2.20
N PHE A 41 0.00 -2.29 -1.42
CA PHE A 41 1.31 -1.93 -1.96
C PHE A 41 2.06 -3.16 -2.51
N VAL A 42 2.06 -4.27 -1.76
CA VAL A 42 2.69 -5.53 -2.20
C VAL A 42 1.99 -6.07 -3.44
N LEU A 43 0.65 -6.04 -3.49
CA LEU A 43 -0.10 -6.47 -4.67
C LEU A 43 0.19 -5.61 -5.88
N GLY A 44 0.20 -4.28 -5.73
CA GLY A 44 0.52 -3.38 -6.85
C GLY A 44 1.95 -3.56 -7.37
N GLN A 45 2.92 -3.76 -6.46
CA GLN A 45 4.29 -4.14 -6.82
C GLN A 45 4.33 -5.45 -7.62
N SER A 46 3.62 -6.48 -7.19
CA SER A 46 3.56 -7.77 -7.89
C SER A 46 2.88 -7.66 -9.26
N ILE A 47 1.77 -6.92 -9.35
CA ILE A 47 1.06 -6.68 -10.60
C ILE A 47 1.97 -5.95 -11.60
N ALA A 48 2.65 -4.89 -11.16
CA ALA A 48 3.56 -4.13 -12.01
C ALA A 48 4.73 -4.98 -12.52
N MET A 49 5.31 -5.81 -11.65
CA MET A 49 6.37 -6.74 -12.03
C MET A 49 5.91 -7.77 -13.07
N ILE A 50 4.72 -8.34 -12.90
CA ILE A 50 4.16 -9.33 -13.85
C ILE A 50 3.82 -8.68 -15.19
N MET A 51 3.30 -7.45 -15.15
CA MET A 51 2.92 -6.69 -16.35
C MET A 51 4.11 -5.99 -17.04
N GLY A 52 5.31 -6.02 -16.44
CA GLY A 52 6.49 -5.32 -16.96
C GLY A 52 6.31 -3.80 -17.01
N LEU A 53 5.57 -3.22 -16.07
CA LEU A 53 5.33 -1.77 -16.03
C LEU A 53 6.54 -1.08 -15.41
N GLU A 54 7.15 -0.11 -16.09
CA GLU A 54 8.35 0.57 -15.59
C GLU A 54 8.15 2.08 -15.45
N MET A 55 6.97 2.54 -15.01
CA MET A 55 6.70 3.98 -14.95
C MET A 55 7.68 4.72 -14.04
N TRP A 56 7.89 4.22 -12.82
CA TRP A 56 8.90 4.75 -11.92
C TRP A 56 9.44 3.70 -10.96
N LEU A 57 10.73 3.43 -11.09
CA LEU A 57 11.46 2.43 -10.31
C LEU A 57 12.37 3.07 -9.26
N ILE A 58 12.36 2.53 -8.04
CA ILE A 58 13.41 2.72 -7.03
C ILE A 58 14.04 1.35 -6.76
N GLY A 59 15.21 1.09 -7.36
CA GLY A 59 15.72 -0.28 -7.46
C GLY A 59 14.71 -1.16 -8.22
N PRO A 60 14.26 -2.30 -7.67
CA PRO A 60 13.23 -3.13 -8.30
C PRO A 60 11.80 -2.69 -7.94
N LEU A 61 11.60 -1.54 -7.28
CA LEU A 61 10.31 -1.15 -6.71
C LEU A 61 9.51 -0.24 -7.65
N HIS A 62 8.34 -0.70 -8.10
CA HIS A 62 7.35 -0.03 -8.93
C HIS A 62 6.51 0.93 -8.09
N ILE A 63 7.03 2.14 -7.86
CA ILE A 63 6.48 3.07 -6.87
C ILE A 63 5.06 3.52 -7.24
N VAL A 64 4.83 3.88 -8.49
CA VAL A 64 3.57 4.49 -8.94
C VAL A 64 2.44 3.49 -8.85
N GLU A 65 2.62 2.32 -9.44
CA GLU A 65 1.66 1.23 -9.49
C GLU A 65 1.34 0.70 -8.09
N ALA A 66 2.38 0.46 -7.28
CA ALA A 66 2.21 0.02 -5.89
C ALA A 66 1.45 1.06 -5.05
N THR A 67 1.72 2.35 -5.25
CA THR A 67 1.00 3.44 -4.57
C THR A 67 -0.46 3.49 -5.00
N ILE A 68 -0.76 3.42 -6.30
CA ILE A 68 -2.14 3.45 -6.82
C ILE A 68 -2.96 2.30 -6.23
N VAL A 69 -2.43 1.08 -6.24
CA VAL A 69 -3.14 -0.09 -5.71
C VAL A 69 -3.28 -0.02 -4.18
N SER A 70 -2.26 0.47 -3.48
CA SER A 70 -2.31 0.69 -2.03
C SER A 70 -3.41 1.67 -1.64
N TRP A 71 -3.44 2.85 -2.26
CA TRP A 71 -4.48 3.86 -2.00
C TRP A 71 -5.86 3.40 -2.42
N GLY A 72 -5.98 2.72 -3.57
CA GLY A 72 -7.24 2.10 -4.00
C GLY A 72 -7.77 1.09 -2.98
N GLY A 73 -6.90 0.23 -2.45
CA GLY A 73 -7.24 -0.73 -1.39
C GLY A 73 -7.65 -0.06 -0.08
N LEU A 74 -6.99 1.03 0.30
CA LEU A 74 -7.35 1.83 1.47
C LEU A 74 -8.74 2.45 1.35
N PHE A 75 -9.06 3.08 0.21
CA PHE A 75 -10.40 3.60 -0.07
C PHE A 75 -11.45 2.49 -0.13
N LEU A 76 -11.11 1.33 -0.69
CA LEU A 76 -12.01 0.18 -0.73
C LEU A 76 -12.34 -0.30 0.69
N VAL A 77 -11.32 -0.46 1.54
CA VAL A 77 -11.52 -0.87 2.94
C VAL A 77 -12.30 0.18 3.71
N ASP A 78 -12.01 1.47 3.50
CA ASP A 78 -12.78 2.58 4.09
C ASP A 78 -14.25 2.54 3.68
N TRP A 79 -14.53 2.26 2.40
CA TRP A 79 -15.88 2.16 1.87
C TRP A 79 -16.62 0.90 2.36
N LEU A 80 -15.92 -0.21 2.59
CA LEU A 80 -16.54 -1.45 3.09
C LEU A 80 -16.79 -1.42 4.61
N LYS A 81 -16.18 -0.49 5.34
CA LYS A 81 -16.37 -0.28 6.78
C LYS A 81 -17.69 0.42 7.14
N ILE A 82 -18.71 0.33 6.29
CA ILE A 82 -20.08 0.82 6.56
C ILE A 82 -20.66 0.17 7.82
#